data_AF-A0A564SWR0-F1
#
_entry.id   AF-A0A564SWR0-F1
#
_cell.length_a   1.000
_cell.length_b   1.000
_cell.length_c   1.000
_cell.angle_alpha   90.00
_cell.angle_beta   90.00
_cell.angle_gamma   90.00
#
_symmetry.space_group_name_H-M   'P 1'
#
loop_
_entity.id
_entity.type
_entity.pdbx_description
1 polymer ?
#
loop_
_entity_poly.entity_id
_entity_poly.type
_entity_poly.pdbx_seq_one_letter_code
_entity_poly.pdbx_strand_id
1 'polypeptide(L)'
;MRAYSSLRQLKEKGICVDEYLTNERDGVFNAQLDCKRWGKKRNVLAYFTLEDGSKVIASAWQNTGYLGIPEIEEGAMLTLTFEKAKNGVSYLRKVERKEGQ
;
A
#
# COMPACT_ATOMS: atom_id res chain seq x y z
N MET A 1 5.49 3.54 -13.31
CA MET A 1 4.87 2.24 -13.70
C MET A 1 3.41 2.19 -13.23
N ARG A 2 2.44 1.85 -14.11
CA ARG A 2 1.00 1.78 -13.79
C ARG A 2 0.68 0.54 -12.92
N ALA A 3 -0.36 0.62 -12.09
CA ALA A 3 -0.78 -0.49 -11.22
C ALA A 3 -1.22 -1.73 -12.02
N TYR A 4 -0.90 -2.92 -11.50
CA TYR A 4 -1.29 -4.22 -12.08
C TYR A 4 -2.81 -4.41 -12.09
N SER A 5 -3.33 -5.20 -13.03
CA SER A 5 -4.78 -5.41 -13.20
C SER A 5 -5.28 -6.72 -12.58
N SER A 6 -4.41 -7.67 -12.24
CA SER A 6 -4.82 -8.95 -11.62
C SER A 6 -3.75 -9.60 -10.76
N LEU A 7 -4.15 -10.51 -9.88
CA LEU A 7 -3.21 -11.37 -9.11
C LEU A 7 -2.39 -12.30 -10.03
N ARG A 8 -2.96 -12.70 -11.16
CA ARG A 8 -2.27 -13.53 -12.15
C ARG A 8 -1.06 -12.80 -12.73
N GLN A 9 -1.18 -11.51 -13.06
CA GLN A 9 -0.05 -10.70 -13.54
C GLN A 9 1.07 -10.58 -12.51
N LEU A 10 0.72 -10.46 -11.23
CA LEU A 10 1.70 -10.45 -10.14
C LEU A 10 2.41 -11.80 -10.04
N LYS A 11 1.66 -12.90 -10.08
CA LYS A 11 2.21 -14.27 -10.04
C LYS A 11 3.11 -14.58 -11.24
N GLU A 12 2.73 -14.16 -12.45
CA GLU A 12 3.54 -14.31 -13.67
C GLU A 12 4.88 -13.55 -13.59
N LYS A 13 4.94 -12.48 -12.77
CA LYS A 13 6.18 -11.75 -12.45
C LYS A 13 6.93 -12.28 -11.23
N GLY A 14 6.48 -13.38 -10.63
CA GLY A 14 7.07 -13.94 -9.41
C GLY A 14 6.78 -13.13 -8.14
N ILE A 15 5.84 -12.17 -8.18
CA ILE A 15 5.46 -11.38 -7.01
C ILE A 15 4.42 -12.18 -6.21
N CYS A 16 4.86 -12.80 -5.11
CA CYS A 16 3.98 -13.44 -4.14
C CYS A 16 3.41 -12.36 -3.21
N VAL A 17 2.09 -12.19 -3.21
CA VAL A 17 1.41 -11.19 -2.36
C VAL A 17 0.69 -11.80 -1.16
N ASP A 18 0.81 -13.11 -0.96
CA ASP A 18 0.12 -13.84 0.11
C ASP A 18 0.73 -13.56 1.49
N GLU A 19 1.98 -13.09 1.53
CA GLU A 19 2.68 -12.69 2.76
C GLU A 19 2.27 -11.30 3.27
N TYR A 20 1.52 -10.51 2.50
CA TYR A 20 1.14 -9.15 2.89
C TYR A 20 -0.17 -9.16 3.67
N LEU A 21 -0.12 -8.66 4.90
CA LEU A 21 -1.24 -8.62 5.81
C LEU A 21 -1.75 -7.20 6.03
N THR A 22 -3.03 -7.05 6.37
CA THR A 22 -3.56 -5.73 6.75
C THR A 22 -2.89 -5.29 8.05
N ASN A 23 -2.41 -4.05 8.10
CA ASN A 23 -1.86 -3.51 9.33
C ASN A 23 -2.95 -3.39 10.39
N GLU A 24 -2.67 -3.87 11.60
CA GLU A 24 -3.57 -3.75 12.77
C GLU A 24 -3.14 -2.63 13.72
N ARG A 25 -1.97 -2.03 13.48
CA ARG A 25 -1.38 -0.96 14.29
C ARG A 25 -1.78 0.40 13.73
N ASP A 26 -2.14 1.33 14.61
CA ASP A 26 -2.20 2.75 14.27
C ASP A 26 -0.82 3.41 14.42
N GLY A 27 -0.67 4.56 13.78
CA GLY A 27 0.55 5.37 13.83
C GLY A 27 1.16 5.62 12.46
N VAL A 28 2.39 6.15 12.49
CA VAL A 28 3.15 6.53 11.30
C VAL A 28 4.29 5.53 11.11
N PHE A 29 4.40 5.00 9.89
CA PHE A 29 5.38 3.97 9.55
C PHE A 29 6.11 4.35 8.27
N ASN A 30 7.41 4.15 8.26
CA ASN A 30 8.19 4.22 7.03
C ASN A 30 8.11 2.88 6.31
N ALA A 31 7.90 2.93 5.01
CA ALA A 31 7.79 1.74 4.19
C ALA A 31 8.23 1.98 2.75
N GLN A 32 8.69 0.93 2.10
CA GLN A 32 8.92 0.91 0.67
C GLN A 32 7.67 0.41 -0.05
N LEU A 33 7.28 1.06 -1.17
CA LEU A 33 6.22 0.54 -2.04
C LEU A 33 6.76 -0.59 -2.91
N ASP A 34 6.39 -1.84 -2.63
CA ASP A 34 6.86 -2.99 -3.40
C ASP A 34 6.12 -3.09 -4.73
N CYS A 35 4.79 -3.03 -4.69
CA CYS A 35 3.96 -3.01 -5.89
C CYS A 35 2.56 -2.47 -5.60
N LYS A 36 1.80 -2.21 -6.67
CA LYS A 36 0.42 -1.72 -6.58
C LYS A 36 -0.47 -2.35 -7.64
N ARG A 37 -1.73 -2.61 -7.29
CA ARG A 37 -2.71 -3.31 -8.12
C ARG A 37 -4.08 -2.65 -8.02
N TRP A 38 -4.84 -2.63 -9.12
CA TRP A 38 -6.26 -2.32 -9.08
C TRP A 38 -7.04 -3.46 -8.39
N GLY A 39 -7.70 -3.14 -7.29
CA GLY A 39 -8.57 -4.06 -6.58
C GLY A 39 -10.02 -3.97 -7.03
N LYS A 40 -10.91 -4.53 -6.20
CA LYS A 40 -12.36 -4.56 -6.49
C LYS A 40 -12.97 -3.18 -6.20
N LYS A 41 -14.09 -2.85 -6.85
CA LYS A 41 -14.85 -1.60 -6.62
C LYS A 41 -14.02 -0.32 -6.85
N ARG A 42 -13.09 -0.33 -7.81
CA ARG A 42 -12.23 0.82 -8.15
C ARG A 42 -11.43 1.33 -6.95
N ASN A 43 -10.81 0.41 -6.20
CA ASN A 43 -9.78 0.75 -5.22
C ASN A 43 -8.40 0.34 -5.75
N VAL A 44 -7.35 0.89 -5.15
CA VAL A 44 -5.96 0.49 -5.38
C VAL A 44 -5.50 -0.27 -4.14
N LEU A 45 -4.95 -1.45 -4.36
CA LEU A 45 -4.24 -2.22 -3.36
C LEU A 45 -2.76 -1.94 -3.51
N ALA A 46 -2.16 -1.44 -2.44
CA ALA A 46 -0.74 -1.14 -2.36
C ALA A 46 -0.08 -2.09 -1.37
N TYR A 47 1.06 -2.62 -1.78
CA TYR A 47 1.84 -3.61 -1.05
C TYR A 47 3.13 -2.95 -0.61
N PHE A 48 3.40 -2.97 0.69
CA PHE A 48 4.51 -2.26 1.30
C PHE A 48 5.35 -3.21 2.16
N THR A 49 6.65 -2.97 2.20
CA THR A 49 7.54 -3.54 3.21
C THR A 49 7.96 -2.43 4.16
N LEU A 50 7.61 -2.56 5.44
CA LEU A 50 7.96 -1.61 6.49
C LEU A 50 9.47 -1.69 6.80
N GLU A 51 10.02 -0.65 7.45
CA GLU A 51 11.43 -0.65 7.90
C GLU A 51 11.78 -1.81 8.85
N ASP A 52 10.80 -2.37 9.59
CA ASP A 52 10.99 -3.55 10.44
C ASP A 52 10.93 -4.90 9.68
N GLY A 53 10.76 -4.87 8.36
CA GLY A 53 10.64 -6.03 7.49
C GLY A 53 9.22 -6.58 7.33
N SER A 54 8.23 -6.04 8.07
CA SER A 54 6.83 -6.49 7.97
C SER A 54 6.22 -6.14 6.61
N LYS A 55 5.49 -7.09 6.03
CA LYS A 55 4.78 -6.92 4.75
C LYS A 55 3.32 -6.53 4.99
N VAL A 56 2.96 -5.34 4.54
CA VAL A 56 1.65 -4.74 4.77
C VAL A 56 0.91 -4.49 3.46
N ILE A 57 -0.38 -4.84 3.41
CA ILE A 57 -1.29 -4.42 2.34
C ILE A 57 -2.26 -3.34 2.84
N ALA A 58 -2.45 -2.31 2.02
CA ALA A 58 -3.48 -1.30 2.26
C ALA A 58 -4.31 -0.98 1.02
N SER A 59 -5.58 -0.64 1.23
CA SER A 59 -6.49 -0.20 0.18
C SER A 59 -6.65 1.31 0.19
N ALA A 60 -6.43 1.97 -0.95
CA ALA A 60 -6.77 3.37 -1.17
C ALA A 60 -7.98 3.48 -2.11
N TRP A 61 -8.94 4.32 -1.74
CA TRP A 61 -10.25 4.40 -2.40
C TRP A 61 -10.37 5.65 -3.27
N GLN A 62 -11.23 5.61 -4.28
CA GLN A 62 -11.42 6.72 -5.23
C GLN A 62 -11.84 8.04 -4.55
N ASN A 63 -12.62 7.97 -3.46
CA ASN A 63 -13.11 9.14 -2.73
C ASN A 63 -12.01 9.88 -1.96
N THR A 64 -10.84 9.26 -1.79
CA THR A 64 -9.64 9.89 -1.21
C THR A 64 -8.60 10.24 -2.28
N GLY A 65 -8.99 10.24 -3.57
CA GLY A 65 -8.06 10.40 -4.68
C GLY A 65 -6.97 9.32 -4.72
N TYR A 66 -7.28 8.11 -4.21
CA TYR A 66 -6.32 7.01 -4.06
C TYR A 66 -5.06 7.35 -3.26
N LEU A 67 -5.06 8.45 -2.49
CA LEU A 67 -3.90 8.94 -1.74
C LEU A 67 -2.66 9.16 -2.63
N GLY A 68 -2.84 9.41 -3.93
CA GLY A 68 -1.74 9.58 -4.90
C GLY A 68 -0.98 8.29 -5.25
N ILE A 69 -1.32 7.13 -4.67
CA ILE A 69 -0.61 5.85 -4.86
C ILE A 69 -0.41 5.47 -6.35
N PRO A 70 -1.39 5.63 -7.26
CA PRO A 70 -1.20 5.29 -8.67
C PRO A 70 0.00 5.96 -9.35
N GLU A 71 0.38 7.15 -8.88
CA GLU A 71 1.44 7.99 -9.44
C GLU A 71 2.80 7.76 -8.76
N ILE A 72 2.83 6.99 -7.67
CA ILE A 72 4.07 6.66 -6.95
C ILE A 72 4.77 5.49 -7.63
N GLU A 73 6.08 5.61 -7.82
CA GLU A 73 6.90 4.56 -8.42
C GLU A 73 7.13 3.39 -7.46
N GLU A 74 7.24 2.18 -8.01
CA GLU A 74 7.62 1.00 -7.22
C GLU A 74 9.07 1.16 -6.77
N GLY A 75 9.38 0.78 -5.53
CA GLY A 75 10.65 1.04 -4.85
C GLY A 75 10.73 2.39 -4.14
N ALA A 76 9.72 3.27 -4.24
CA ALA A 76 9.73 4.54 -3.54
C ALA A 76 9.62 4.35 -2.01
N MET A 77 10.42 5.12 -1.26
CA MET A 77 10.33 5.22 0.20
C MET A 77 9.23 6.20 0.60
N LEU A 78 8.33 5.76 1.47
CA LEU A 78 7.11 6.44 1.83
C LEU A 78 6.92 6.49 3.35
N THR A 79 6.22 7.52 3.78
CA THR A 79 5.67 7.65 5.12
C THR A 79 4.18 7.34 5.07
N LEU A 80 3.76 6.28 5.73
CA LEU A 80 2.38 5.78 5.78
C LEU A 80 1.75 6.16 7.12
N THR A 81 0.60 6.81 7.10
CA THR A 81 -0.20 7.07 8.32
C THR A 81 -1.39 6.13 8.36
N PHE A 82 -1.43 5.28 9.38
CA PHE A 82 -2.55 4.39 9.67
C PHE A 82 -3.35 4.90 10.87
N GLU A 83 -4.67 4.92 10.74
CA GLU A 83 -5.58 5.23 11.84
C GLU A 83 -6.52 4.06 12.10
N LYS A 84 -6.63 3.67 13.37
CA LYS A 84 -7.54 2.62 13.80
C LYS A 84 -8.98 3.12 13.76
N ALA A 85 -9.83 2.43 13.03
CA ALA A 85 -11.26 2.68 13.04
C ALA A 85 -11.95 1.96 14.20
N LYS A 86 -13.20 2.36 14.47
CA LYS A 86 -14.05 1.77 15.52
C LYS A 86 -14.29 0.26 15.37
N ASN A 87 -14.10 -0.29 14.18
CA ASN A 87 -14.21 -1.72 13.88
C ASN A 87 -12.89 -2.50 14.15
N GLY A 88 -11.85 -1.84 14.68
CA GLY A 88 -10.56 -2.46 14.99
C GLY A 88 -9.58 -2.52 13.82
N VAL A 89 -10.02 -2.19 12.60
CA VAL A 89 -9.16 -2.19 11.39
C VAL A 89 -8.40 -0.87 11.30
N SER A 90 -7.09 -0.93 11.05
CA SER A 90 -6.27 0.25 10.81
C SER A 90 -6.25 0.59 9.33
N TYR A 91 -6.86 1.73 8.98
CA TYR A 91 -6.96 2.20 7.61
C TYR A 91 -5.82 3.13 7.27
N LEU A 92 -5.28 3.00 6.06
CA LEU A 92 -4.33 3.95 5.51
C LEU A 92 -5.04 5.28 5.22
N ARG A 93 -4.54 6.34 5.83
CA ARG A 93 -5.13 7.70 5.75
C ARG A 93 -4.29 8.66 4.93
N LYS A 94 -2.98 8.50 4.98
CA LYS A 94 -2.04 9.39 4.31
C LYS A 94 -0.85 8.59 3.80
N VAL A 95 -0.40 8.97 2.61
CA VAL A 95 0.83 8.47 1.99
C VAL A 95 1.62 9.69 1.57
N GLU A 96 2.85 9.80 2.07
CA GLU A 96 3.77 10.87 1.72
C GLU A 96 5.04 10.25 1.19
N ARG A 97 5.65 10.87 0.18
CA ARG A 97 7.00 10.49 -0.23
C ARG A 97 7.94 10.91 0.87
N LYS A 98 8.82 10.00 1.30
CA LYS A 98 9.96 10.35 2.14
C LYS A 98 10.93 11.05 1.20
N GLU A 99 10.77 12.37 1.03
CA GLU A 99 11.74 13.18 0.31
C GLU A 99 13.07 13.05 1.05
N GLY A 100 14.00 12.30 0.46
CA GLY A 100 15.39 12.38 0.83
C GLY A 100 15.88 13.78 0.46
N GLN A 101 16.51 14.45 1.42
CA GLN A 101 17.28 15.68 1.24
C GLN A 101 18.26 15.58 0.06
#